data_AF-A0A7V1ICY9-F1
#
_entry.id   AF-A0A7V1ICY9-F1
#
_cell.length_a   1.000
_cell.length_b   1.000
_cell.length_c   1.000
_cell.angle_alpha   90.00
_cell.angle_beta   90.00
_cell.angle_gamma   90.00
#
_symmetry.space_group_name_H-M   'P 1'
#
loop_
_entity.id
_entity.type
_entity.pdbx_description
1 polymer ?
#
loop_
_entity_poly.entity_id
_entity_poly.type
_entity_poly.pdbx_seq_one_letter_code
_entity_poly.pdbx_strand_id
1 'polypeptide(L)'
;MNEQVIHSLLLALHNIALVGCAAAPFYNRNLVLTRGQYGPKLHYELDKVVEDTLQGNAPYCMVFIAVLVLTGIGIPLNYYAFHGAFKQLHIVAWSGVVLKLAFVFGMVVIMWVIFFRINPRLRELFARFQPGEAPPAESETEFFTLRARRKALCDTCLKFAIGVLVFSAFIGFAP
;
A
#
# COMPACT_ATOMS: atom_id res chain seq x y z
N MET A 1 18.47 -27.27 10.09
CA MET A 1 17.45 -27.61 9.08
C MET A 1 16.15 -26.85 9.32
N ASN A 2 15.54 -26.93 10.52
CA ASN A 2 14.27 -26.24 10.82
C ASN A 2 14.33 -24.71 10.66
N GLU A 3 15.40 -24.07 11.15
CA GLU A 3 15.58 -22.60 11.01
C GLU A 3 15.55 -22.16 9.54
N GLN A 4 16.28 -22.85 8.66
CA GLN A 4 16.37 -22.52 7.24
C GLN A 4 15.03 -22.70 6.54
N VAL A 5 14.28 -23.76 6.86
CA VAL A 5 12.94 -23.99 6.32
C VAL A 5 11.99 -22.84 6.72
N ILE A 6 11.97 -22.46 8.01
CA ILE A 6 11.13 -21.35 8.49
C ILE A 6 11.55 -20.05 7.82
N HIS A 7 12.86 -19.79 7.73
CA HIS A 7 13.39 -18.59 7.08
C HIS A 7 12.98 -18.52 5.61
N SER A 8 13.10 -19.62 4.85
CA SER A 8 12.68 -19.68 3.45
C SER A 8 11.18 -19.44 3.27
N LEU A 9 10.34 -19.99 4.15
CA LEU A 9 8.90 -19.76 4.13
C LEU A 9 8.56 -18.29 4.41
N LEU A 10 9.16 -17.70 5.46
CA LEU A 10 8.97 -16.30 5.80
C LEU A 10 9.39 -15.39 4.64
N LEU A 11 10.55 -15.66 4.04
CA LEU A 11 11.08 -14.87 2.92
C LEU A 11 10.19 -15.00 1.68
N ALA A 12 9.70 -16.20 1.35
CA ALA A 12 8.79 -16.43 0.23
C ALA A 12 7.49 -15.63 0.41
N LEU A 13 6.86 -15.73 1.60
CA LEU A 13 5.65 -14.97 1.93
C LEU A 13 5.90 -13.46 1.91
N HIS A 14 7.04 -13.00 2.45
CA HIS A 14 7.41 -11.59 2.44
C HIS A 14 7.53 -11.05 1.02
N ASN A 15 8.19 -11.79 0.12
CA ASN A 15 8.37 -11.37 -1.27
C ASN A 15 7.06 -11.35 -2.06
N ILE A 16 6.19 -12.34 -1.87
CA ILE A 16 4.85 -12.35 -2.48
C ILE A 16 4.04 -11.13 -2.01
N ALA A 17 4.06 -10.87 -0.69
CA ALA A 17 3.36 -9.74 -0.11
C ALA A 17 3.94 -8.39 -0.57
N LEU A 18 5.25 -8.31 -0.79
CA LEU A 18 5.92 -7.14 -1.34
C LEU A 18 5.42 -6.81 -2.74
N VAL A 19 5.38 -7.81 -3.62
CA VAL A 19 4.88 -7.67 -4.99
C VAL A 19 3.41 -7.24 -4.96
N GLY A 20 2.57 -7.93 -4.18
CA GLY A 20 1.15 -7.59 -4.05
C GLY A 20 0.90 -6.17 -3.52
N CYS A 21 1.67 -5.76 -2.51
CA CYS A 21 1.56 -4.43 -1.91
C CYS A 21 2.02 -3.30 -2.86
N ALA A 22 3.07 -3.52 -3.66
CA ALA A 22 3.60 -2.52 -4.58
C ALA A 22 2.84 -2.47 -5.92
N ALA A 23 2.26 -3.59 -6.36
CA ALA A 23 1.50 -3.67 -7.61
C ALA A 23 0.20 -2.86 -7.54
N ALA A 24 -0.54 -2.95 -6.44
CA ALA A 24 -1.82 -2.24 -6.27
C ALA A 24 -1.73 -0.72 -6.51
N PRO A 25 -0.83 0.05 -5.84
CA PRO A 25 -0.72 1.48 -6.09
C PRO A 25 -0.26 1.80 -7.52
N PHE A 26 0.58 0.96 -8.14
CA PHE A 26 1.02 1.15 -9.52
C PHE A 26 -0.15 1.08 -10.52
N TYR A 27 -0.91 -0.01 -10.50
CA TYR A 27 -2.05 -0.20 -11.41
C TYR A 27 -3.20 0.76 -11.13
N ASN A 28 -3.53 0.98 -9.85
CA ASN A 28 -4.59 1.91 -9.44
C ASN A 28 -4.27 3.34 -9.88
N ARG A 29 -3.00 3.76 -9.79
CA ARG A 29 -2.55 5.06 -10.29
C ARG A 29 -2.73 5.17 -11.80
N ASN A 30 -2.31 4.15 -12.54
CA ASN A 30 -2.46 4.12 -13.99
C ASN A 30 -3.94 4.24 -14.40
N LEU A 31 -4.83 3.48 -13.75
CA LEU A 31 -6.27 3.53 -13.98
C LEU A 31 -6.84 4.95 -13.78
N VAL A 32 -6.46 5.63 -12.70
CA VAL A 32 -6.91 7.00 -12.42
C VAL A 32 -6.36 8.00 -13.44
N LEU A 33 -5.13 7.82 -13.91
CA LEU A 33 -4.53 8.68 -14.94
C LEU A 33 -5.24 8.50 -16.29
N THR A 34 -5.48 7.27 -16.71
CA THR A 34 -6.23 6.97 -17.94
C THR A 34 -7.65 7.53 -17.86
N ARG A 35 -8.34 7.37 -16.72
CA ARG A 35 -9.66 7.99 -16.52
C ARG A 35 -9.62 9.51 -16.70
N GLY A 36 -8.54 10.18 -16.30
CA GLY A 36 -8.39 11.63 -16.45
C GLY A 36 -8.48 12.15 -17.89
N GLN A 37 -8.28 11.28 -18.90
CA GLN A 37 -8.38 11.63 -20.32
C GLN A 37 -9.83 11.87 -20.78
N TYR A 38 -10.83 11.39 -20.03
CA TYR A 38 -12.26 11.52 -20.35
C TYR A 38 -12.87 12.84 -19.82
N GLY A 39 -12.05 13.74 -19.29
CA GLY A 39 -12.46 15.05 -18.80
C GLY A 39 -12.80 15.10 -17.30
N PRO A 40 -13.12 16.30 -16.78
CA PRO A 40 -13.30 16.53 -15.35
C PRO A 40 -14.69 16.13 -14.85
N LYS A 41 -15.69 15.98 -15.72
CA LYS A 41 -17.08 15.67 -15.34
C LYS A 41 -17.23 14.22 -14.89
N LEU A 42 -18.27 13.95 -14.09
CA LEU A 42 -18.68 12.60 -13.73
C LEU A 42 -19.23 11.86 -14.96
N HIS A 43 -18.72 10.65 -15.21
CA HIS A 43 -19.25 9.70 -16.19
C HIS A 43 -19.68 8.46 -15.43
N TYR A 44 -20.96 8.34 -15.08
CA TYR A 44 -21.44 7.38 -14.07
C TYR A 44 -20.93 5.94 -14.29
N GLU A 45 -21.13 5.37 -15.47
CA GLU A 45 -20.72 3.99 -15.75
C GLU A 45 -19.19 3.79 -15.70
N LEU A 46 -18.44 4.73 -16.27
CA LEU A 46 -16.98 4.70 -16.25
C LEU A 46 -16.44 4.86 -14.82
N ASP A 47 -16.96 5.83 -14.09
CA ASP A 47 -16.53 6.12 -12.72
C ASP A 47 -16.94 5.02 -11.76
N LYS A 48 -18.07 4.34 -11.99
CA LYS A 48 -18.48 3.16 -11.23
C LYS A 48 -17.47 2.04 -11.36
N VAL A 49 -17.11 1.67 -12.59
CA VAL A 49 -16.09 0.61 -12.83
C VAL A 49 -14.76 0.97 -12.20
N VAL A 50 -14.34 2.24 -12.31
CA VAL A 50 -13.09 2.72 -11.69
C VAL A 50 -13.16 2.66 -10.16
N GLU A 51 -14.23 3.15 -9.55
CA GLU A 51 -14.37 3.14 -8.09
C GLU A 51 -14.50 1.72 -7.52
N ASP A 52 -15.28 0.85 -8.16
CA ASP A 52 -15.43 -0.55 -7.75
C ASP A 52 -14.08 -1.29 -7.82
N THR A 53 -13.30 -1.05 -8.87
CA THR A 53 -11.94 -1.62 -9.02
C THR A 53 -11.01 -1.12 -7.90
N LEU A 54 -10.97 0.19 -7.66
CA LEU A 54 -10.07 0.79 -6.67
C LEU A 54 -10.43 0.38 -5.25
N GLN A 55 -11.71 0.30 -4.92
CA GLN A 55 -12.19 -0.09 -3.61
C GLN A 55 -12.09 -1.59 -3.39
N GLY A 56 -12.34 -2.41 -4.42
CA GLY A 56 -12.13 -3.86 -4.39
C GLY A 56 -10.67 -4.25 -4.15
N ASN A 57 -9.72 -3.43 -4.62
CA ASN A 57 -8.29 -3.65 -4.40
C ASN A 57 -7.81 -3.29 -2.98
N ALA A 58 -8.52 -2.42 -2.27
CA ALA A 58 -8.05 -1.87 -1.00
C ALA A 58 -7.91 -2.93 0.14
N PRO A 59 -8.86 -3.89 0.32
CA PRO A 59 -8.69 -4.97 1.29
C PRO A 59 -7.44 -5.83 1.06
N TYR A 60 -7.14 -6.16 -0.20
CA TYR A 60 -5.95 -6.96 -0.53
C TYR A 60 -4.66 -6.24 -0.15
N CYS A 61 -4.57 -4.94 -0.40
CA CYS A 61 -3.42 -4.14 0.01
C CYS A 61 -3.23 -4.13 1.54
N MET A 62 -4.32 -4.04 2.32
CA MET A 62 -4.26 -4.16 3.78
C MET A 62 -3.72 -5.52 4.23
N VAL A 63 -4.18 -6.61 3.61
CA VAL A 63 -3.69 -7.97 3.90
C VAL A 63 -2.21 -8.10 3.56
N PHE A 64 -1.78 -7.65 2.37
CA PHE A 64 -0.38 -7.72 1.97
C PHE A 64 0.53 -6.90 2.89
N ILE A 65 0.11 -5.71 3.31
CA ILE A 65 0.86 -4.92 4.29
C ILE A 65 0.96 -5.63 5.64
N ALA A 66 -0.13 -6.24 6.12
CA ALA A 66 -0.11 -7.01 7.36
C ALA A 66 0.87 -8.19 7.25
N VAL A 67 0.83 -8.96 6.15
CA VAL A 67 1.76 -10.05 5.90
C VAL A 67 3.21 -9.55 5.84
N LEU A 68 3.48 -8.42 5.17
CA LEU A 68 4.80 -7.80 5.11
C LEU A 68 5.35 -7.45 6.50
N VAL A 69 4.52 -6.85 7.34
CA VAL A 69 4.91 -6.49 8.71
C VAL A 69 5.19 -7.74 9.53
N LEU A 70 4.28 -8.73 9.50
CA LEU A 70 4.41 -9.97 10.27
C LEU A 70 5.65 -10.77 9.85
N THR A 71 5.84 -10.98 8.54
CA THR A 71 7.00 -11.71 8.02
C THR A 71 8.30 -10.92 8.20
N GLY A 72 8.26 -9.59 8.08
CA GLY A 72 9.42 -8.71 8.32
C GLY A 72 9.91 -8.75 9.76
N ILE A 73 9.00 -8.87 10.74
CA ILE A 73 9.33 -9.10 12.16
C ILE A 73 9.74 -10.57 12.39
N GLY A 74 9.07 -11.51 11.72
CA GLY A 74 9.34 -12.94 11.85
C GLY A 74 10.75 -13.34 11.46
N ILE A 75 11.33 -12.72 10.42
CA ILE A 75 12.69 -13.02 9.95
C ILE A 75 13.77 -12.84 11.05
N PRO A 76 13.92 -11.67 11.69
CA PRO A 76 14.89 -11.49 12.76
C PRO A 76 14.55 -12.30 14.03
N LEU A 77 13.26 -12.48 14.34
CA LEU A 77 12.84 -13.31 15.48
C LEU A 77 13.17 -14.79 15.28
N ASN A 78 13.07 -15.31 14.04
CA ASN A 78 13.48 -16.67 13.72
C ASN A 78 14.96 -16.85 14.04
N TYR A 79 15.83 -15.93 13.61
CA TYR A 79 17.25 -15.99 13.95
C TYR A 79 17.49 -15.96 15.46
N TYR A 80 16.83 -15.04 16.18
CA TYR A 80 16.91 -14.92 17.63
C TYR A 80 16.50 -16.22 18.35
N ALA A 81 15.44 -16.89 17.90
CA ALA A 81 14.93 -18.10 18.51
C ALA A 81 15.92 -19.29 18.45
N PHE A 82 16.74 -19.37 17.40
CA PHE A 82 17.73 -20.45 17.25
C PHE A 82 19.11 -20.11 17.80
N HIS A 83 19.50 -18.82 17.81
CA HIS A 83 20.85 -18.38 18.20
C HIS A 83 20.91 -17.67 19.55
N GLY A 84 19.76 -17.33 20.15
CA GLY A 84 19.67 -16.61 21.43
C GLY A 84 20.09 -15.13 21.38
N ALA A 85 20.46 -14.62 20.20
CA ALA A 85 20.89 -13.25 19.99
C ALA A 85 20.45 -12.75 18.60
N PHE A 86 20.28 -11.45 18.45
CA PHE A 86 20.07 -10.84 17.14
C PHE A 86 21.38 -10.81 16.36
N LYS A 87 21.28 -10.88 15.03
CA LYS A 87 22.45 -10.76 14.16
C LYS A 87 23.10 -9.39 14.37
N GLN A 88 24.41 -9.37 14.59
CA GLN A 88 25.18 -8.13 14.67
C GLN A 88 25.08 -7.42 13.31
N LEU A 89 24.73 -6.14 13.33
CA LEU A 89 24.55 -5.33 12.13
C LEU A 89 25.49 -4.13 12.20
N HIS A 90 26.11 -3.82 11.07
CA HIS A 90 26.89 -2.59 10.92
C HIS A 90 25.98 -1.36 11.08
N ILE A 91 26.54 -0.20 11.46
CA ILE A 91 25.77 1.04 11.66
C ILE A 91 25.00 1.46 10.40
N VAL A 92 25.55 1.19 9.22
CA VAL A 92 24.89 1.44 7.92
C VAL A 92 23.68 0.52 7.71
N ALA A 93 23.77 -0.74 8.15
CA ALA A 93 22.63 -1.66 8.07
C ALA A 93 21.52 -1.24 9.07
N TRP A 94 21.88 -0.77 10.26
CA TRP A 94 20.92 -0.22 11.22
C TRP A 94 20.21 1.02 10.70
N SER A 95 20.91 1.95 10.06
CA SER A 95 20.26 3.11 9.46
C SER A 95 19.30 2.71 8.33
N GLY A 96 19.69 1.73 7.51
CA GLY A 96 18.81 1.12 6.50
C GLY A 96 17.55 0.49 7.11
N VAL A 97 17.68 -0.25 8.22
CA VAL A 97 16.54 -0.83 8.95
C VAL A 97 15.60 0.26 9.48
N VAL A 98 16.13 1.29 10.14
CA VAL A 98 15.32 2.38 10.70
C VAL A 98 14.55 3.12 9.59
N LEU A 99 15.23 3.48 8.50
CA LEU A 99 14.60 4.15 7.37
C LEU A 99 13.53 3.26 6.72
N LYS A 100 13.83 1.97 6.49
CA LYS A 100 12.86 1.00 5.99
C LYS A 100 11.61 0.95 6.86
N LEU A 101 11.77 0.84 8.19
CA LEU A 101 10.65 0.80 9.12
C LEU A 101 9.83 2.09 9.11
N ALA A 102 10.48 3.25 9.00
CA ALA A 102 9.79 4.53 8.86
C ALA A 102 8.91 4.57 7.60
N PHE A 103 9.41 4.10 6.46
CA PHE A 103 8.62 4.01 5.22
C PHE A 103 7.47 3.01 5.33
N VAL A 104 7.69 1.82 5.89
CA VAL A 104 6.63 0.82 6.12
C VAL A 104 5.54 1.38 7.03
N PHE A 105 5.92 2.05 8.12
CA PHE A 105 4.96 2.71 9.01
C PHE A 105 4.15 3.77 8.27
N GLY A 106 4.80 4.60 7.46
CA GLY A 106 4.14 5.56 6.59
C GLY A 106 3.11 4.91 5.64
N MET A 107 3.46 3.77 5.03
CA MET A 107 2.54 3.02 4.16
C MET A 107 1.32 2.50 4.92
N VAL A 108 1.52 1.94 6.12
CA VAL A 108 0.44 1.47 6.99
C VAL A 108 -0.51 2.62 7.33
N VAL A 109 0.01 3.78 7.74
CA VAL A 109 -0.79 4.96 8.07
C VAL A 109 -1.58 5.46 6.85
N ILE A 110 -0.95 5.54 5.68
CA ILE A 110 -1.62 5.94 4.45
C ILE A 110 -2.78 4.99 4.13
N MET A 111 -2.54 3.68 4.18
CA MET A 111 -3.56 2.68 3.88
C MET A 111 -4.69 2.69 4.91
N TRP A 112 -4.38 2.90 6.18
CA TRP A 112 -5.39 3.11 7.22
C TRP A 112 -6.30 4.29 6.89
N VAL A 113 -5.73 5.43 6.49
CA VAL A 113 -6.51 6.62 6.11
C VAL A 113 -7.37 6.36 4.87
N ILE A 114 -6.81 5.71 3.83
CA ILE A 114 -7.58 5.39 2.61
C ILE A 114 -8.73 4.44 2.94
N PHE A 115 -8.46 3.37 3.67
CA PHE A 115 -9.42 2.28 3.91
C PHE A 115 -10.54 2.68 4.86
N PHE A 116 -10.22 3.36 5.97
CA PHE A 116 -11.20 3.66 7.01
C PHE A 116 -11.83 5.05 6.90
N ARG A 117 -11.25 5.98 6.14
CA ARG A 117 -11.80 7.35 6.01
C ARG A 117 -12.23 7.69 4.59
N ILE A 118 -11.33 7.54 3.61
CA ILE A 118 -11.60 8.04 2.25
C ILE A 118 -12.54 7.12 1.47
N ASN A 119 -12.27 5.81 1.42
CA ASN A 119 -13.08 4.87 0.66
C ASN A 119 -14.54 4.78 1.16
N PRO A 120 -14.83 4.74 2.48
CA PRO A 120 -16.21 4.73 2.96
C PRO A 120 -16.97 5.99 2.55
N ARG A 121 -16.35 7.17 2.65
CA ARG A 121 -16.97 8.43 2.24
C ARG A 121 -17.21 8.50 0.73
N LEU A 122 -16.27 8.01 -0.08
CA LEU A 122 -16.44 7.91 -1.53
C LEU A 122 -17.60 6.98 -1.90
N ARG A 123 -17.75 5.84 -1.22
CA ARG A 123 -18.89 4.92 -1.41
C ARG A 123 -20.21 5.60 -1.10
N GLU A 124 -20.27 6.30 0.01
CA GLU A 124 -21.47 7.01 0.44
C GLU A 124 -21.89 8.08 -0.57
N LEU A 125 -20.94 8.91 -1.03
CA LEU A 125 -21.20 9.94 -2.05
C LEU A 125 -21.65 9.31 -3.38
N PHE A 126 -20.92 8.29 -3.85
CA PHE A 126 -21.20 7.66 -5.14
C PHE A 126 -22.55 6.93 -5.15
N ALA A 127 -22.98 6.35 -4.03
CA ALA A 127 -24.28 5.70 -3.89
C ALA A 127 -25.46 6.67 -4.05
N ARG A 128 -25.25 7.97 -3.87
CA ARG A 128 -26.27 9.02 -4.06
C ARG A 128 -26.37 9.51 -5.51
N PHE A 129 -25.42 9.15 -6.36
CA PHE A 129 -25.42 9.54 -7.77
C PHE A 129 -26.26 8.55 -8.57
N GLN A 130 -27.02 9.06 -9.55
CA GLN A 130 -27.86 8.24 -10.43
C GLN A 130 -27.37 8.31 -11.89
N PRO A 131 -27.54 7.24 -12.67
CA PRO A 131 -27.28 7.29 -14.10
C PRO A 131 -28.21 8.30 -14.79
N GLY A 132 -27.64 9.20 -15.60
CA GLY A 132 -28.41 10.15 -16.40
C GLY A 132 -28.86 11.43 -15.68
N GLU A 133 -28.66 11.53 -14.37
CA GLU A 133 -28.89 12.75 -13.60
C GLU A 133 -27.57 13.44 -13.25
N ALA A 134 -27.55 14.77 -13.36
CA ALA A 134 -26.41 15.55 -12.90
C ALA A 134 -26.38 15.56 -11.36
N PRO A 135 -25.28 15.13 -10.72
CA PRO A 135 -25.18 15.15 -9.27
C PRO A 135 -25.22 16.60 -8.74
N PRO A 136 -25.63 16.80 -7.46
CA PRO A 136 -25.51 18.10 -6.82
C PRO A 136 -24.07 18.60 -6.84
N ALA A 137 -23.85 19.86 -7.24
CA ALA A 137 -22.52 20.42 -7.48
C ALA A 137 -21.57 20.32 -6.26
N GLU A 138 -22.11 20.47 -5.04
CA GLU A 138 -21.33 20.33 -3.80
C GLU A 138 -20.85 18.89 -3.60
N SER A 139 -21.73 17.91 -3.78
CA SER A 139 -21.40 16.48 -3.63
C SER A 139 -20.43 16.00 -4.73
N GLU A 140 -20.58 16.51 -5.96
CA GLU A 140 -19.65 16.23 -7.05
C GLU A 140 -18.25 16.78 -6.74
N THR A 141 -18.17 18.02 -6.25
CA THR A 141 -16.91 18.66 -5.87
C THR A 141 -16.22 17.92 -4.72
N GLU A 142 -16.97 17.52 -3.69
CA GLU A 142 -16.45 16.72 -2.58
C GLU A 142 -15.91 15.37 -3.08
N PHE A 143 -16.65 14.69 -3.95
CA PHE A 143 -16.26 13.40 -4.53
C PHE A 143 -14.93 13.50 -5.29
N PHE A 144 -14.78 14.47 -6.19
CA PHE A 144 -13.54 14.66 -6.94
C PHE A 144 -12.36 15.08 -6.06
N THR A 145 -12.61 15.88 -5.02
CA THR A 145 -11.58 16.28 -4.05
C THR A 145 -11.06 15.06 -3.28
N LEU A 146 -11.95 14.18 -2.82
CA LEU A 146 -11.57 12.94 -2.14
C LEU A 146 -10.83 11.97 -3.07
N ARG A 147 -11.23 11.86 -4.35
CA ARG A 147 -10.49 11.06 -5.34
C ARG A 147 -9.09 11.59 -5.56
N ALA A 148 -8.93 12.91 -5.70
CA ALA A 148 -7.63 13.56 -5.86
C ALA A 148 -6.74 13.29 -4.63
N ARG A 149 -7.31 13.41 -3.42
CA ARG A 149 -6.60 13.09 -2.18
C ARG A 149 -6.17 11.63 -2.11
N ARG A 150 -7.06 10.68 -2.47
CA ARG A 150 -6.73 9.25 -2.52
C ARG A 150 -5.58 8.99 -3.49
N LYS A 151 -5.62 9.58 -4.68
CA LYS A 151 -4.55 9.48 -5.68
C LYS A 151 -3.21 9.97 -5.13
N ALA A 152 -3.19 11.16 -4.51
CA ALA A 152 -1.97 11.73 -3.93
C ALA A 152 -1.38 10.85 -2.81
N LEU A 153 -2.24 10.23 -2.00
CA LEU A 153 -1.82 9.28 -0.97
C LEU A 153 -1.27 7.99 -1.59
N CYS A 154 -1.90 7.44 -2.63
CA CYS A 154 -1.36 6.28 -3.37
C CYS A 154 0.00 6.60 -4.01
N ASP A 155 0.16 7.78 -4.60
CA ASP A 155 1.44 8.24 -5.16
C ASP A 155 2.52 8.32 -4.08
N THR A 156 2.17 8.81 -2.89
CA THR A 156 3.07 8.86 -1.73
C THR A 156 3.41 7.46 -1.22
N CYS A 157 2.43 6.57 -1.15
CA CYS A 157 2.61 5.16 -0.77
C CYS A 157 3.58 4.46 -1.72
N LEU A 158 3.49 4.71 -3.04
CA LEU A 158 4.42 4.17 -4.02
C LEU A 158 5.86 4.67 -3.79
N LYS A 159 6.05 5.96 -3.48
CA LYS A 159 7.37 6.51 -3.12
C LYS A 159 7.95 5.83 -1.88
N PHE A 160 7.12 5.58 -0.87
CA PHE A 160 7.53 4.86 0.33
C PHE A 160 7.90 3.41 0.02
N ALA A 161 7.13 2.71 -0.83
CA ALA A 161 7.45 1.36 -1.27
C ALA A 161 8.82 1.30 -2.00
N ILE A 162 9.10 2.27 -2.88
CA ILE A 162 10.42 2.40 -3.51
C ILE A 162 11.51 2.64 -2.46
N GLY A 163 11.26 3.52 -1.48
CA GLY A 163 12.16 3.75 -0.36
C GLY A 163 12.48 2.44 0.39
N VAL A 164 11.46 1.64 0.73
CA VAL A 164 11.63 0.32 1.36
C VAL A 164 12.55 -0.58 0.55
N LEU A 165 12.41 -0.64 -0.77
CA LEU A 165 13.27 -1.45 -1.64
C LEU A 165 14.72 -0.94 -1.62
N VAL A 166 14.92 0.37 -1.78
CA VAL A 166 16.24 1.00 -1.77
C VAL A 166 16.95 0.76 -0.43
N PHE A 167 16.29 1.02 0.69
CA PHE A 167 16.90 0.84 2.02
C PHE A 167 17.12 -0.64 2.37
N SER A 168 16.33 -1.56 1.79
CA SER A 168 16.56 -3.00 1.97
C SER A 168 17.90 -3.46 1.38
N ALA A 169 18.40 -2.81 0.32
CA ALA A 169 19.71 -3.13 -0.26
C ALA A 169 20.86 -2.93 0.73
N PHE A 170 20.72 -1.97 1.65
CA PHE A 170 21.77 -1.66 2.64
C PHE A 170 21.81 -2.63 3.82
N ILE A 171 20.76 -3.45 4.00
CA ILE A 171 20.66 -4.46 5.08
C ILE A 171 21.53 -5.68 4.77
N GLY A 172 21.82 -5.93 3.48
CA GLY A 172 22.68 -7.04 3.03
C GLY A 172 24.18 -6.85 3.29
N PHE A 173 24.64 -5.63 3.59
CA PHE A 173 26.05 -5.33 3.92
C PHE A 173 26.40 -5.66 5.37
N ALA A 174 25.92 -6.81 5.87
CA ALA A 174 26.42 -7.36 7.12
C ALA A 174 27.76 -8.07 6.82
N PRO A 175 28.85 -7.78 7.56
CA PRO A 175 30.02 -8.66 7.60
C PRO A 175 29.65 -10.04 8.16
#